data_AF-A0A411Z1R3-F1
#
_entry.id   AF-A0A411Z1R3-F1
#
_cell.length_a   1.000
_cell.length_b   1.000
_cell.length_c   1.000
_cell.angle_alpha   90.00
_cell.angle_beta   90.00
_cell.angle_gamma   90.00
#
_symmetry.space_group_name_H-M   'P 1'
#
loop_
_entity.id
_entity.type
_entity.pdbx_description
1 polymer ?
#
loop_
_entity_poly.entity_id
_entity_poly.type
_entity_poly.pdbx_seq_one_letter_code
_entity_poly.pdbx_strand_id
1 'polypeptide(L)'
;MRLALTALTFASLALAAPAMAQDATGDAAAGEKVFNKCQTCHVIADADGKVLGGRNAKTGPNLYGLPGRPAGTQADFNGYGDSLVALGATGFTWDEASFTEYVTDPAKFLKARLDDNSARTKMSFKLANAKEKADVWAYIASLSPAMEAPAEGEAAPAATN
;
A
#
# COMPACT_ATOMS: atom_id res chain seq x y z
N MET A 1 14.44 32.62 54.44
CA MET A 1 13.62 31.41 54.16
C MET A 1 13.18 31.56 52.70
N ARG A 2 13.91 31.01 51.71
CA ARG A 2 13.77 29.65 51.14
C ARG A 2 12.28 29.38 50.78
N LEU A 3 11.84 29.09 49.55
CA LEU A 3 12.47 28.58 48.33
C LEU A 3 11.77 29.18 47.08
N ALA A 4 12.53 29.50 46.04
CA ALA A 4 12.01 29.68 44.69
C ALA A 4 11.86 28.29 44.04
N LEU A 5 10.64 27.93 43.63
CA LEU A 5 10.34 26.70 42.91
C LEU A 5 10.56 26.95 41.42
N THR A 6 11.77 26.70 40.93
CA THR A 6 12.05 26.61 39.49
C THR A 6 11.46 25.30 38.97
N ALA A 7 10.32 25.38 38.28
CA ALA A 7 9.75 24.25 37.55
C ALA A 7 10.67 23.91 36.37
N LEU A 8 11.44 22.82 36.50
CA LEU A 8 12.13 22.20 35.37
C LEU A 8 11.07 21.55 34.48
N THR A 9 10.69 22.23 33.40
CA THR A 9 9.96 21.60 32.31
C THR A 9 10.88 20.59 31.63
N PHE A 10 10.67 19.31 31.90
CA PHE A 10 11.27 18.22 31.12
C PHE A 10 10.74 18.32 29.69
N ALA A 11 11.56 18.86 28.78
CA ALA A 11 11.34 18.72 27.35
C ALA A 11 11.62 17.26 26.97
N SER A 12 10.57 16.45 26.94
CA SER A 12 10.62 15.10 26.38
C SER A 12 10.94 15.23 24.89
N LEU A 13 12.20 15.03 24.52
CA LEU A 13 12.60 14.76 23.14
C LEU A 13 12.00 13.39 22.79
N ALA A 14 10.80 13.39 22.22
CA ALA A 14 10.26 12.24 21.53
C ALA A 14 11.21 11.94 20.37
N LEU A 15 11.99 10.87 20.51
CA LEU A 15 12.82 10.35 19.44
C LEU A 15 11.85 9.85 18.36
N ALA A 16 11.57 10.69 17.37
CA ALA A 16 10.89 10.28 16.15
C ALA A 16 11.81 9.26 15.46
N ALA A 17 11.61 7.98 15.79
CA ALA A 17 12.21 6.90 15.04
C ALA A 17 11.70 7.03 13.60
N PRO A 18 12.57 7.10 12.58
CA PRO A 18 12.11 7.08 11.21
C PRO A 18 11.30 5.82 11.04
N ALA A 19 10.03 5.99 10.63
CA ALA A 19 9.18 4.89 10.21
C ALA A 19 9.90 4.24 9.03
N MET A 20 10.61 3.14 9.31
CA MET A 20 11.25 2.32 8.31
C MET A 20 10.16 1.93 7.32
N ALA A 21 10.19 2.49 6.12
CA ALA A 21 9.61 1.82 4.97
C ALA A 21 10.20 0.42 5.02
N GLN A 22 9.38 -0.58 5.35
CA GLN A 22 9.84 -1.96 5.50
C GLN A 22 10.63 -2.29 4.23
N ASP A 23 11.95 -2.49 4.39
CA ASP A 23 12.88 -2.64 3.28
C ASP A 23 12.35 -3.75 2.38
N ALA A 24 11.93 -3.39 1.17
CA ALA A 24 11.42 -4.38 0.22
C ALA A 24 12.47 -5.48 0.05
N THR A 25 12.10 -6.73 0.32
CA THR A 25 13.10 -7.81 0.44
C THR A 25 13.62 -8.32 -0.91
N GLY A 26 12.98 -7.90 -2.01
CA GLY A 26 13.29 -8.31 -3.37
C GLY A 26 14.28 -7.42 -4.12
N ASP A 27 14.64 -7.87 -5.32
CA ASP A 27 15.46 -7.12 -6.27
C ASP A 27 14.56 -6.35 -7.26
N ALA A 28 14.58 -5.02 -7.17
CA ALA A 28 13.78 -4.15 -8.03
C ALA A 28 14.11 -4.28 -9.54
N ALA A 29 15.38 -4.53 -9.89
CA ALA A 29 15.78 -4.70 -11.30
C ALA A 29 15.31 -6.05 -11.85
N ALA A 30 15.28 -7.09 -11.03
CA ALA A 30 14.59 -8.34 -11.37
C ALA A 30 13.06 -8.14 -11.43
N GLY A 31 12.53 -7.33 -10.53
CA GLY A 31 11.11 -7.01 -10.41
C GLY A 31 10.52 -6.32 -11.64
N GLU A 32 11.28 -5.43 -12.27
CA GLU A 32 10.91 -4.81 -13.54
C GLU A 32 10.59 -5.88 -14.60
N LYS A 33 11.40 -6.94 -14.67
CA LYS A 33 11.17 -8.04 -15.62
C LYS A 33 9.92 -8.84 -15.27
N VAL A 34 9.66 -9.05 -13.98
CA VAL A 34 8.44 -9.71 -13.50
C VAL A 34 7.20 -8.85 -13.79
N PHE A 35 7.31 -7.53 -13.69
CA PHE A 35 6.23 -6.59 -13.96
C PHE A 35 5.69 -6.68 -15.40
N ASN A 36 6.46 -7.25 -16.33
CA ASN A 36 5.96 -7.58 -17.67
C ASN A 36 4.73 -8.50 -17.66
N LYS A 37 4.52 -9.29 -16.60
CA LYS A 37 3.32 -10.12 -16.41
C LYS A 37 2.13 -9.29 -15.92
N CYS A 38 2.39 -8.17 -15.23
CA CYS A 38 1.39 -7.28 -14.65
C CYS A 38 0.92 -6.19 -15.63
N GLN A 39 1.80 -5.77 -16.55
CA GLN A 39 1.57 -4.62 -17.44
C GLN A 39 0.44 -4.80 -18.47
N THR A 40 -0.09 -6.01 -18.63
CA THR A 40 -1.29 -6.27 -19.46
C THR A 40 -2.53 -5.59 -18.86
N CYS A 41 -2.58 -5.47 -17.54
CA CYS A 41 -3.70 -4.88 -16.84
C CYS A 41 -3.34 -3.58 -16.12
N HIS A 42 -2.11 -3.49 -15.61
CA HIS A 42 -1.68 -2.42 -14.73
C HIS A 42 -0.64 -1.50 -15.37
N VAL A 43 -0.51 -0.32 -14.77
CA VAL A 43 0.51 0.69 -15.07
C VAL A 43 1.09 1.19 -13.74
N ILE A 44 2.32 1.72 -13.78
CA ILE A 44 2.88 2.58 -12.73
C ILE A 44 3.06 3.95 -13.37
N ALA A 45 2.15 4.88 -13.08
CA ALA A 45 2.24 6.27 -13.55
C ALA A 45 2.22 7.21 -12.34
N ASP A 46 3.09 8.22 -12.34
CA ASP A 46 3.14 9.19 -11.24
C ASP A 46 1.90 10.12 -11.22
N ALA A 47 1.86 11.04 -10.25
CA ALA A 47 0.76 11.98 -10.07
C ALA A 47 0.52 12.91 -11.28
N ASP A 48 1.56 13.17 -12.08
CA ASP A 48 1.48 13.97 -13.31
C ASP A 48 1.06 13.12 -14.52
N GLY A 49 0.84 11.81 -14.33
CA GLY A 49 0.44 10.86 -15.36
C GLY A 49 1.60 10.36 -16.22
N LYS A 50 2.86 10.65 -15.87
CA LYS A 50 4.02 10.10 -16.57
C LYS A 50 4.18 8.63 -16.20
N VAL A 51 4.22 7.78 -17.23
CA VAL A 51 4.41 6.33 -17.07
C VAL A 51 5.86 6.06 -16.64
N LEU A 52 6.02 5.49 -15.45
CA LEU A 52 7.29 5.04 -14.88
C LEU A 52 7.54 3.55 -15.12
N GLY A 53 6.47 2.75 -15.23
CA GLY A 53 6.55 1.29 -15.40
C GLY A 53 5.34 0.68 -16.10
N GLY A 54 5.61 -0.34 -16.93
CA GLY A 54 4.61 -1.06 -17.72
C GLY A 54 4.15 -0.34 -18.98
N ARG A 55 2.91 -0.64 -19.38
CA ARG A 55 2.20 0.04 -20.49
C ARG A 55 1.05 0.85 -19.92
N ASN A 56 0.48 1.77 -20.69
CA ASN A 56 -0.68 2.57 -20.29
C ASN A 56 -2.00 1.76 -20.27
N ALA A 57 -1.95 0.53 -19.73
CA ALA A 57 -3.10 -0.35 -19.54
C ALA A 57 -3.97 0.14 -18.38
N LYS A 58 -5.28 -0.01 -18.53
CA LYS A 58 -6.30 0.51 -17.59
C LYS A 58 -7.31 -0.54 -17.13
N THR A 59 -7.02 -1.83 -17.38
CA THR A 59 -7.88 -2.94 -16.93
C THR A 59 -7.84 -3.10 -15.42
N GLY A 60 -6.67 -2.87 -14.81
CA GLY A 60 -6.46 -2.78 -13.38
C GLY A 60 -6.05 -1.36 -12.95
N PRO A 61 -6.08 -1.06 -11.64
CA PRO A 61 -5.68 0.25 -11.11
C PRO A 61 -4.20 0.56 -11.35
N ASN A 62 -3.88 1.85 -11.32
CA ASN A 62 -2.49 2.33 -11.22
C ASN A 62 -1.84 1.80 -9.93
N LEU A 63 -0.62 1.26 -10.05
CA LEU A 63 0.13 0.67 -8.94
C LEU A 63 1.16 1.63 -8.32
N TYR A 64 1.31 2.84 -8.87
CA TYR A 64 2.07 3.91 -8.22
C TYR A 64 1.46 4.25 -6.86
N GLY A 65 2.30 4.32 -5.81
CA GLY A 65 1.84 4.55 -4.43
C GLY A 65 1.02 3.40 -3.87
N LEU A 66 1.31 2.15 -4.25
CA LEU A 66 0.67 0.97 -3.67
C LEU A 66 1.07 0.73 -2.20
N PRO A 67 2.36 0.84 -1.80
CA PRO A 67 2.75 0.65 -0.40
C PRO A 67 1.98 1.58 0.54
N GLY A 68 1.38 1.01 1.59
CA GLY A 68 0.56 1.74 2.56
C GLY A 68 -0.84 2.14 2.08
N ARG A 69 -1.17 1.97 0.80
CA ARG A 69 -2.48 2.38 0.28
C ARG A 69 -3.61 1.46 0.76
N PRO A 70 -4.76 1.99 1.19
CA PRO A 70 -5.93 1.18 1.48
C PRO A 70 -6.41 0.38 0.26
N ALA A 71 -6.83 -0.87 0.44
CA ALA A 71 -7.31 -1.68 -0.67
C ALA A 71 -8.54 -1.06 -1.35
N GLY A 72 -8.61 -1.11 -2.69
CA GLY A 72 -9.79 -0.64 -3.42
C GLY A 72 -9.99 0.87 -3.48
N THR A 73 -8.93 1.69 -3.27
CA THR A 73 -9.08 3.16 -3.13
C THR A 73 -8.30 4.01 -4.14
N GLN A 74 -7.72 3.45 -5.21
CA GLN A 74 -7.07 4.29 -6.22
C GLN A 74 -8.13 5.17 -6.91
N ALA A 75 -7.96 6.49 -6.82
CA ALA A 75 -8.99 7.48 -7.16
C ALA A 75 -9.46 7.46 -8.62
N ASP A 76 -8.59 7.10 -9.55
CA ASP A 76 -8.87 7.07 -11.00
C ASP A 76 -9.35 5.71 -11.49
N PHE A 77 -9.58 4.75 -10.59
CA PHE A 77 -10.00 3.41 -10.93
C PHE A 77 -11.37 3.05 -10.36
N ASN A 78 -12.38 3.11 -11.23
CA ASN A 78 -13.76 2.73 -10.90
C ASN A 78 -14.04 1.23 -11.06
N GLY A 79 -13.07 0.45 -11.55
CA GLY A 79 -13.25 -0.96 -11.93
C GLY A 79 -13.19 -1.95 -10.76
N TYR A 80 -13.10 -1.51 -9.50
CA TYR A 80 -12.94 -2.40 -8.35
C TYR A 80 -14.12 -3.38 -8.19
N GLY A 81 -13.84 -4.54 -7.61
CA GLY A 81 -14.89 -5.48 -7.18
C GLY A 81 -15.28 -5.20 -5.73
N ASP A 82 -16.54 -5.42 -5.40
CA ASP A 82 -17.13 -5.08 -4.10
C ASP A 82 -16.35 -5.67 -2.92
N SER A 83 -15.85 -6.90 -3.04
CA SER A 83 -15.06 -7.54 -1.99
C SER A 83 -13.72 -6.82 -1.74
N LEU A 84 -13.06 -6.28 -2.76
CA LEU A 84 -11.79 -5.56 -2.56
C LEU A 84 -12.04 -4.19 -1.93
N VAL A 85 -13.15 -3.53 -2.27
CA VAL A 85 -13.60 -2.28 -1.63
C VAL A 85 -13.97 -2.54 -0.16
N ALA A 86 -14.73 -3.61 0.11
CA ALA A 86 -15.09 -4.01 1.46
C ALA A 86 -13.85 -4.31 2.32
N LEU A 87 -12.82 -4.93 1.75
CA LEU A 87 -11.55 -5.13 2.44
C LEU A 87 -10.90 -3.80 2.81
N GLY A 88 -10.86 -2.81 1.91
CA GLY A 88 -10.34 -1.48 2.22
C GLY A 88 -11.11 -0.79 3.35
N ALA A 89 -12.43 -0.96 3.40
CA ALA A 89 -13.28 -0.38 4.43
C ALA A 89 -13.00 -0.91 5.86
N THR A 90 -12.27 -2.03 6.01
CA THR A 90 -11.81 -2.51 7.32
C THR A 90 -10.56 -1.78 7.83
N GLY A 91 -10.01 -0.85 7.04
CA GLY A 91 -8.73 -0.20 7.31
C GLY A 91 -7.51 -0.98 6.78
N PHE A 92 -7.73 -2.02 5.98
CA PHE A 92 -6.64 -2.81 5.39
C PHE A 92 -5.81 -1.99 4.39
N THR A 93 -4.49 -1.99 4.60
CA THR A 93 -3.48 -1.34 3.75
C THR A 93 -2.50 -2.36 3.16
N TRP A 94 -1.96 -2.06 1.98
CA TRP A 94 -1.00 -2.94 1.31
C TRP A 94 0.41 -2.81 1.90
N ASP A 95 0.99 -3.95 2.26
CA ASP A 95 2.40 -4.13 2.57
C ASP A 95 2.97 -5.29 1.73
N GLU A 96 4.28 -5.57 1.86
CA GLU A 96 4.91 -6.66 1.10
C GLU A 96 4.26 -8.02 1.39
N ALA A 97 4.04 -8.33 2.67
CA ALA A 97 3.51 -9.62 3.10
C ALA A 97 2.13 -9.88 2.50
N SER A 98 1.22 -8.92 2.64
CA SER A 98 -0.13 -9.03 2.13
C SER A 98 -0.21 -8.95 0.61
N PHE A 99 0.67 -8.18 -0.03
CA PHE A 99 0.81 -8.19 -1.49
C PHE A 99 1.22 -9.58 -1.99
N THR A 100 2.27 -10.17 -1.40
CA THR A 100 2.75 -11.50 -1.82
C THR A 100 1.69 -12.58 -1.59
N GLU A 101 0.91 -12.48 -0.52
CA GLU A 101 -0.22 -13.37 -0.26
C GLU A 101 -1.32 -13.18 -1.33
N TYR A 102 -1.72 -11.94 -1.59
CA TYR A 102 -2.76 -11.59 -2.55
C TYR A 102 -2.44 -12.08 -3.96
N VAL A 103 -1.24 -11.80 -4.49
CA VAL A 103 -0.89 -12.20 -5.86
C VAL A 103 -0.70 -13.71 -6.01
N THR A 104 -0.54 -14.46 -4.91
CA THR A 104 -0.49 -15.94 -4.96
C THR A 104 -1.85 -16.51 -5.34
N ASP A 105 -2.92 -16.04 -4.69
CA ASP A 105 -4.29 -16.41 -5.00
C ASP A 105 -5.27 -15.32 -4.54
N PRO A 106 -5.63 -14.37 -5.43
CA PRO A 106 -6.44 -13.22 -5.03
C PRO A 106 -7.83 -13.60 -4.55
N ALA A 107 -8.40 -14.68 -5.11
CA ALA A 107 -9.72 -15.16 -4.73
C ALA A 107 -9.69 -15.78 -3.32
N LYS A 108 -8.69 -16.63 -3.05
CA LYS A 108 -8.52 -17.23 -1.72
C LYS A 108 -8.19 -16.17 -0.66
N PHE A 109 -7.34 -15.21 -0.99
CA PHE A 109 -6.98 -14.10 -0.12
C PHE A 109 -8.22 -13.33 0.34
N LEU A 110 -9.07 -12.89 -0.60
CA LEU A 110 -10.27 -12.12 -0.25
C LEU A 110 -11.25 -12.92 0.60
N LYS A 111 -11.47 -14.20 0.28
CA LYS A 111 -12.34 -15.06 1.09
C LYS A 111 -11.84 -15.20 2.53
N ALA A 112 -10.53 -15.36 2.71
CA ALA A 112 -9.93 -15.50 4.03
C ALA A 112 -9.95 -14.17 4.81
N ARG A 113 -9.59 -13.05 4.17
CA ARG A 113 -9.52 -11.73 4.85
C ARG A 113 -10.89 -11.16 5.21
N LEU A 114 -11.93 -11.54 4.48
CA LEU A 114 -13.31 -11.10 4.73
C LEU A 114 -14.15 -12.12 5.50
N ASP A 115 -13.61 -13.31 5.78
CA ASP A 115 -14.37 -14.46 6.30
C ASP A 115 -15.67 -14.73 5.48
N ASP A 116 -15.56 -14.64 4.15
CA ASP A 116 -16.69 -14.72 3.22
C ASP A 116 -16.36 -15.60 2.00
N ASN A 117 -16.96 -16.79 1.92
CA ASN A 117 -16.79 -17.71 0.79
C ASN A 117 -17.39 -17.20 -0.54
N SER A 118 -18.29 -16.22 -0.48
CA SER A 118 -18.89 -15.57 -1.64
C SER A 118 -18.03 -14.44 -2.21
N ALA A 119 -16.97 -14.01 -1.50
CA ALA A 119 -16.06 -12.97 -1.95
C ALA A 119 -15.46 -13.28 -3.33
N ARG A 120 -15.31 -12.24 -4.17
CA ARG A 120 -14.82 -12.34 -5.54
C ARG A 120 -13.72 -11.31 -5.82
N THR A 121 -12.74 -11.74 -6.60
CA THR A 121 -11.70 -10.88 -7.18
C THR A 121 -12.01 -10.63 -8.65
N LYS A 122 -11.68 -9.45 -9.16
CA LYS A 122 -11.65 -9.18 -10.61
C LYS A 122 -10.27 -9.48 -11.23
N MET A 123 -9.24 -9.69 -10.43
CA MET A 123 -7.92 -10.12 -10.89
C MET A 123 -7.83 -11.65 -10.91
N SER A 124 -7.80 -12.23 -12.11
CA SER A 124 -7.69 -13.68 -12.33
C SER A 124 -6.25 -14.21 -12.38
N PHE A 125 -5.27 -13.31 -12.52
CA PHE A 125 -3.84 -13.65 -12.55
C PHE A 125 -3.34 -14.15 -11.19
N LYS A 126 -2.37 -15.08 -11.23
CA LYS A 126 -1.67 -15.62 -10.06
C LYS A 126 -0.17 -15.68 -10.31
N LEU A 127 0.61 -15.38 -9.28
CA LEU A 127 2.07 -15.42 -9.27
C LEU A 127 2.55 -16.35 -8.15
N ALA A 128 2.94 -17.57 -8.50
CA ALA A 128 3.30 -18.59 -7.52
C ALA A 128 4.72 -18.45 -6.97
N ASN A 129 5.66 -17.98 -7.80
CA ASN A 129 7.08 -17.94 -7.44
C ASN A 129 7.35 -16.91 -6.33
N ALA A 130 7.88 -17.38 -5.18
CA ALA A 130 8.14 -16.54 -4.02
C ALA A 130 9.09 -15.38 -4.30
N LYS A 131 10.19 -15.64 -5.03
CA LYS A 131 11.17 -14.61 -5.38
C LYS A 131 10.56 -13.56 -6.30
N GLU A 132 9.82 -13.99 -7.34
CA GLU A 132 9.19 -13.06 -8.27
C GLU A 132 8.20 -12.11 -7.56
N LYS A 133 7.48 -12.60 -6.54
CA LYS A 133 6.57 -11.77 -5.73
C LYS A 133 7.30 -10.68 -4.95
N ALA A 134 8.40 -11.03 -4.29
CA ALA A 134 9.22 -10.06 -3.56
C ALA A 134 9.87 -9.05 -4.52
N ASP A 135 10.42 -9.54 -5.64
CA ASP A 135 11.07 -8.71 -6.66
C ASP A 135 10.09 -7.69 -7.24
N VAL A 136 8.88 -8.11 -7.65
CA VAL A 136 7.90 -7.18 -8.24
C VAL A 136 7.36 -6.18 -7.22
N TRP A 137 7.25 -6.56 -5.94
CA TRP A 137 6.95 -5.61 -4.87
C TRP A 137 8.05 -4.56 -4.76
N ALA A 138 9.31 -4.98 -4.72
CA ALA A 138 10.45 -4.07 -4.64
C ALA A 138 10.48 -3.08 -5.82
N TYR A 139 10.16 -3.54 -7.03
CA TYR A 139 10.04 -2.67 -8.20
C TYR A 139 8.92 -1.63 -8.04
N ILE A 140 7.70 -2.05 -7.67
CA ILE A 140 6.57 -1.13 -7.45
C ILE A 140 6.90 -0.11 -6.35
N ALA A 141 7.49 -0.56 -5.24
CA ALA A 141 7.88 0.27 -4.13
C ALA A 141 8.96 1.29 -4.52
N SER A 142 9.98 0.89 -5.28
CA SER A 142 11.05 1.77 -5.74
C SER A 142 10.58 2.92 -6.64
N LEU A 143 9.45 2.73 -7.31
CA LEU A 143 8.83 3.72 -8.19
C LEU A 143 7.71 4.50 -7.51
N SER A 144 7.39 4.20 -6.26
CA SER A 144 6.35 4.86 -5.47
C SER A 144 6.97 5.93 -4.57
N PRO A 145 6.22 6.98 -4.21
CA PRO A 145 6.71 7.94 -3.23
C PRO A 145 6.98 7.22 -1.92
N ALA A 146 8.04 7.65 -1.21
CA ALA A 146 8.27 7.21 0.16
C ALA A 146 7.02 7.56 0.98
N MET A 147 6.60 6.66 1.87
CA MET A 147 5.44 6.91 2.73
C MET A 147 5.67 8.18 3.54
N GLU A 148 5.04 9.29 3.13
CA GLU A 148 4.90 10.44 4.00
C GLU A 148 3.84 10.03 5.02
N ALA A 149 4.26 9.84 6.28
CA ALA A 149 3.32 9.69 7.38
C ALA A 149 2.35 10.89 7.34
N PRO A 150 1.04 10.70 7.58
CA PRO A 150 0.13 11.83 7.65
C PRO A 150 0.66 12.80 8.70
N ALA A 151 0.79 14.06 8.34
CA ALA A 151 1.23 15.11 9.23
C ALA A 151 0.36 15.08 10.50
N GLU A 152 0.99 14.82 11.65
CA GLU A 152 0.36 15.02 12.95
C GLU A 152 -0.06 16.49 13.03
N GLY A 153 -1.37 16.76 12.88
CA GLY A 153 -1.86 18.13 12.90
C GLY A 153 -3.33 18.33 12.56
N GLU A 154 -3.98 17.42 11.84
CA GLU A 154 -5.42 17.58 11.54
C GLU A 154 -6.26 16.76 12.51
N ALA A 155 -6.46 17.35 13.70
CA ALA A 155 -7.49 16.92 14.63
C ALA A 155 -8.84 16.92 13.88
N ALA A 156 -9.45 15.73 13.77
CA ALA A 156 -10.82 15.58 13.34
C ALA A 156 -11.71 16.57 14.11
N PRO A 157 -12.62 17.32 13.45
CA PRO A 157 -13.52 18.19 14.17
C PRO A 157 -14.34 17.33 15.13
N ALA A 158 -14.20 17.63 16.42
CA ALA A 158 -14.95 17.00 17.48
C ALA A 158 -16.44 17.10 17.13
N ALA A 159 -17.10 15.95 17.02
CA ALA A 159 -18.55 15.87 16.98
C ALA A 159 -19.08 16.48 18.30
N THR A 160 -19.69 17.65 18.21
CA THR A 160 -20.46 18.24 19.29
C THR A 160 -21.83 17.56 19.33
N ASN A 161 -22.20 17.08 20.53
CA ASN A 161 -23.52 16.52 20.89
C ASN A 161 -24.71 17.29 20.32
#